data_AF-A0A7W7EPR7-F1
#
_entry.id   AF-A0A7W7EPR7-F1
#
_cell.length_a   1.000
_cell.length_b   1.000
_cell.length_c   1.000
_cell.angle_alpha   90.00
_cell.angle_beta   90.00
_cell.angle_gamma   90.00
#
_symmetry.space_group_name_H-M   'P 1'
#
loop_
_entity.id
_entity.type
_entity.pdbx_description
1 polymer ?
#
loop_
_entity_poly.entity_id
_entity_poly.type
_entity_poly.pdbx_seq_one_letter_code
_entity_poly.pdbx_strand_id
1 'polypeptide(L)'
;MPLSLEPITARRVSDNLVSAAYGARHCSTHTPSAIKPGKISDDLRREFERCGYGLLTKEVGVRGPLEVYPHPALVELMSAEKRLPYKQRKTRSYWPTENPAQPAHQLFEIRRVIVAGLDREIPGAFDVLQLPPVEAPSWQLKAFEDLLDAAICTWVGICAFEGTAMPFGDETSAIWIPQSDLLASQRGRP
;
A
#
# COMPACT_ATOMS: atom_id res chain seq x y z
N MET A 1 -1.66 0.45 -8.02
CA MET A 1 -2.05 0.05 -9.40
C MET A 1 -0.80 -0.50 -10.06
N PRO A 2 -0.85 -1.64 -10.78
CA PRO A 2 0.32 -2.17 -11.48
C PRO A 2 0.89 -1.16 -12.49
N LEU A 3 2.21 -0.97 -12.51
CA LEU A 3 2.98 -0.14 -13.44
C LEU A 3 4.15 -0.94 -14.03
N SER A 4 4.48 -0.71 -15.29
CA SER A 4 5.56 -1.43 -15.96
C SER A 4 6.11 -0.60 -17.11
N LEU A 5 7.38 -0.76 -17.44
CA LEU A 5 7.98 -0.21 -18.64
C LEU A 5 7.44 -0.89 -19.90
N GLU A 6 7.02 -2.14 -19.77
CA GLU A 6 6.43 -2.95 -20.84
C GLU A 6 4.92 -3.20 -20.63
N PRO A 7 4.14 -3.45 -21.70
CA PRO A 7 2.72 -3.76 -21.58
C PRO A 7 2.44 -4.95 -20.64
N ILE A 8 1.52 -4.75 -19.69
CA ILE A 8 1.18 -5.80 -18.71
C ILE A 8 0.16 -6.76 -19.32
N THR A 9 0.61 -7.92 -19.78
CA THR A 9 -0.26 -8.96 -20.38
C THR A 9 -0.50 -10.15 -19.44
N ALA A 10 0.37 -10.35 -18.46
CA ALA A 10 0.33 -11.43 -17.48
C ALA A 10 0.96 -10.96 -16.15
N ARG A 11 1.09 -11.88 -15.17
CA ARG A 11 1.85 -11.61 -13.94
C ARG A 11 3.28 -11.23 -14.28
N ARG A 12 3.76 -10.15 -13.65
CA ARG A 12 5.12 -9.65 -13.77
C ARG A 12 6.03 -10.31 -12.75
N VAL A 13 7.34 -10.11 -12.89
CA VAL A 13 8.33 -10.54 -11.88
C VAL A 13 8.01 -9.92 -10.53
N SER A 14 7.68 -8.62 -10.49
CA SER A 14 7.27 -7.92 -9.26
C SER A 14 6.06 -8.56 -8.57
N ASP A 15 5.03 -8.96 -9.31
CA ASP A 15 3.85 -9.63 -8.76
C ASP A 15 4.20 -10.97 -8.08
N ASN A 16 5.07 -11.74 -8.73
CA ASN A 16 5.49 -13.04 -8.24
C ASN A 16 6.38 -12.90 -7.00
N LEU A 17 7.35 -11.98 -7.02
CA LEU A 17 8.24 -11.73 -5.89
C LEU A 17 7.48 -11.25 -4.66
N VAL A 18 6.56 -10.29 -4.80
CA VAL A 18 5.72 -9.85 -3.69
C VAL A 18 4.85 -10.99 -3.18
N SER A 19 4.26 -11.79 -4.06
CA SER A 19 3.40 -12.91 -3.62
C SER A 19 4.18 -14.03 -2.93
N ALA A 20 5.43 -14.27 -3.34
CA ALA A 20 6.33 -15.21 -2.66
C ALA A 20 6.69 -14.70 -1.26
N ALA A 21 7.06 -13.42 -1.14
CA ALA A 21 7.46 -12.83 0.14
C ALA A 21 6.30 -12.61 1.12
N TYR A 22 5.14 -12.18 0.62
CA TYR A 22 4.02 -11.71 1.45
C TYR A 22 2.77 -12.58 1.38
N GLY A 23 2.78 -13.67 0.61
CA GLY A 23 1.61 -14.55 0.46
C GLY A 23 1.19 -15.23 1.76
N ALA A 24 2.16 -15.73 2.54
CA ALA A 24 1.91 -16.30 3.87
C ALA A 24 1.31 -15.28 4.86
N ARG A 25 1.57 -13.98 4.63
CA ARG A 25 1.04 -12.85 5.41
C ARG A 25 -0.29 -12.31 4.84
N HIS A 26 -0.93 -13.07 3.94
CA HIS A 26 -2.21 -12.74 3.27
C HIS A 26 -2.16 -11.48 2.40
N CYS A 27 -0.97 -11.14 1.89
CA CYS A 27 -0.70 -9.92 1.12
C CYS A 27 -0.21 -10.23 -0.30
N SER A 28 -0.63 -11.36 -0.91
CA SER A 28 -0.36 -11.64 -2.33
C SER A 28 -0.93 -10.56 -3.24
N THR A 29 -0.29 -10.33 -4.38
CA THR A 29 -0.82 -9.43 -5.42
C THR A 29 -1.99 -10.08 -6.15
N HIS A 30 -2.86 -9.25 -6.70
CA HIS A 30 -3.81 -9.70 -7.72
C HIS A 30 -3.07 -9.95 -9.03
N THR A 31 -3.52 -10.91 -9.83
CA THR A 31 -2.98 -11.17 -11.16
C THR A 31 -3.41 -10.06 -12.13
N PRO A 32 -2.49 -9.24 -12.66
CA PRO A 32 -2.84 -8.29 -13.70
C PRO A 32 -3.00 -8.99 -15.06
N SER A 33 -3.59 -8.28 -16.00
CA SER A 33 -3.78 -8.69 -17.38
C SER A 33 -3.79 -7.48 -18.32
N ALA A 34 -3.84 -7.73 -19.62
CA ALA A 34 -3.96 -6.68 -20.64
C ALA A 34 -5.19 -5.77 -20.44
N ILE A 35 -6.20 -6.23 -19.70
CA ILE A 35 -7.42 -5.45 -19.40
C ILE A 35 -7.30 -4.72 -18.05
N LYS A 36 -6.59 -5.30 -17.06
CA LYS A 36 -6.48 -4.74 -15.70
C LYS A 36 -5.02 -4.77 -15.23
N PRO A 37 -4.37 -3.61 -15.04
CA PRO A 37 -4.92 -2.26 -15.20
C PRO A 37 -5.12 -1.85 -16.66
N GLY A 38 -4.44 -2.49 -17.61
CA GLY A 38 -4.54 -2.18 -19.03
C GLY A 38 -4.16 -0.74 -19.35
N LYS A 39 -4.89 -0.12 -20.29
CA LYS A 39 -4.60 1.20 -20.86
C LYS A 39 -4.35 2.32 -19.83
N ILE A 40 -5.04 2.33 -18.70
CA ILE A 40 -4.87 3.40 -17.70
C ILE A 40 -3.47 3.40 -17.08
N SER A 41 -2.87 2.22 -16.87
CA SER A 41 -1.49 2.10 -16.38
C SER A 41 -0.51 2.59 -17.43
N ASP A 42 -0.69 2.14 -18.67
CA ASP A 42 0.18 2.49 -19.79
C ASP A 42 0.16 4.01 -20.04
N ASP A 43 -1.02 4.60 -20.04
CA ASP A 43 -1.20 6.04 -20.20
C ASP A 43 -0.54 6.80 -19.06
N LEU A 44 -0.82 6.43 -17.80
CA LEU A 44 -0.22 7.11 -16.63
C LEU A 44 1.30 7.09 -16.69
N ARG A 45 1.89 5.92 -16.95
CA ARG A 45 3.33 5.75 -17.09
C ARG A 45 3.89 6.58 -18.25
N ARG A 46 3.24 6.57 -19.42
CA ARG A 46 3.67 7.33 -20.61
C ARG A 46 3.60 8.84 -20.40
N GLU A 47 2.57 9.34 -19.74
CA GLU A 47 2.44 10.78 -19.50
C GLU A 47 3.46 11.29 -18.47
N PHE A 48 3.74 10.53 -17.40
CA PHE A 48 4.85 10.88 -16.50
C PHE A 48 6.21 10.87 -17.22
N GLU A 49 6.47 9.85 -18.04
CA GLU A 49 7.70 9.75 -18.85
C GLU A 49 7.85 10.97 -19.78
N ARG A 50 6.77 11.40 -20.45
CA ARG A 50 6.76 12.60 -21.30
C ARG A 50 7.09 13.88 -20.54
N CYS A 51 6.76 13.92 -19.25
CA CYS A 51 7.12 15.02 -18.36
C CYS A 51 8.53 14.89 -17.74
N GLY A 52 9.31 13.87 -18.12
CA GLY A 52 10.66 13.63 -17.61
C GLY A 52 10.71 12.85 -16.29
N TYR A 53 9.59 12.22 -15.89
CA TYR A 53 9.48 11.41 -14.68
C TYR A 53 9.37 9.93 -15.05
N GLY A 54 10.50 9.26 -15.20
CA GLY A 54 10.55 7.84 -15.55
C GLY A 54 10.16 6.92 -14.39
N LEU A 55 9.56 5.77 -14.70
CA LEU A 55 9.18 4.76 -13.69
C LEU A 55 10.43 4.24 -12.96
N LEU A 56 10.39 4.29 -11.64
CA LEU A 56 11.50 3.85 -10.79
C LEU A 56 11.35 2.38 -10.42
N THR A 57 12.23 1.53 -10.94
CA THR A 57 12.19 0.07 -10.74
C THR A 57 13.35 -0.49 -9.92
N LYS A 58 14.45 0.27 -9.73
CA LYS A 58 15.68 -0.20 -9.06
C LYS A 58 16.13 0.66 -7.90
N GLU A 59 16.19 1.97 -8.11
CA GLU A 59 16.69 2.93 -7.14
C GLU A 59 15.90 4.24 -7.22
N VAL A 60 15.87 4.98 -6.10
CA VAL A 60 15.27 6.32 -6.02
C VAL A 60 16.38 7.36 -6.10
N GLY A 61 17.01 7.50 -7.27
CA GLY A 61 18.06 8.49 -7.53
C GLY A 61 17.54 9.76 -8.23
N VAL A 62 16.37 9.69 -8.85
CA VAL A 62 15.72 10.77 -9.59
C VAL A 62 14.23 10.83 -9.25
N ARG A 63 13.57 11.93 -9.61
CA ARG A 63 12.12 12.06 -9.43
C ARG A 63 11.41 11.17 -10.45
N GLY A 64 10.45 10.37 -9.99
CA GLY A 64 9.70 9.47 -10.86
C GLY A 64 8.55 8.79 -10.13
N PRO A 65 7.55 8.24 -10.85
CA PRO A 65 6.51 7.43 -10.24
C PRO A 65 7.10 6.12 -9.66
N LEU A 66 6.49 5.66 -8.57
CA LEU A 66 6.77 4.39 -7.90
C LEU A 66 5.48 3.58 -7.87
N GLU A 67 5.55 2.28 -8.16
CA GLU A 67 4.46 1.39 -7.79
C GLU A 67 4.61 0.97 -6.34
N VAL A 68 3.52 1.09 -5.58
CA VAL A 68 3.46 0.78 -4.15
C VAL A 68 2.28 -0.15 -3.87
N TYR A 69 2.35 -0.89 -2.76
CA TYR A 69 1.29 -1.80 -2.35
C TYR A 69 0.93 -1.63 -0.87
N PRO A 70 -0.23 -1.00 -0.54
CA PRO A 70 -0.58 -0.65 0.83
C PRO A 70 -0.69 -1.82 1.82
N HIS A 71 -1.13 -3.01 1.38
CA HIS A 71 -1.31 -4.16 2.29
C HIS A 71 0.00 -4.64 2.91
N PRO A 72 1.04 -5.01 2.15
CA PRO A 72 2.33 -5.37 2.74
C PRO A 72 2.98 -4.16 3.44
N ALA A 73 2.81 -2.94 2.95
CA ALA A 73 3.35 -1.76 3.63
C ALA A 73 2.79 -1.58 5.05
N LEU A 74 1.48 -1.73 5.26
CA LEU A 74 0.87 -1.69 6.59
C LEU A 74 1.34 -2.82 7.51
N VAL A 75 1.56 -3.98 6.92
CA VAL A 75 2.07 -5.15 7.63
C VAL A 75 3.48 -4.89 8.17
N GLU A 76 4.30 -4.15 7.43
CA GLU A 76 5.64 -3.71 7.85
C GLU A 76 5.57 -2.56 8.88
N LEU A 77 4.76 -1.53 8.61
CA LEU A 77 4.54 -0.41 9.53
C LEU A 77 4.17 -0.87 10.95
N MET A 78 3.25 -1.84 11.01
CA MET A 78 2.68 -2.33 12.26
C MET A 78 3.41 -3.54 12.82
N SER A 79 4.47 -4.02 12.14
CA SER A 79 5.14 -5.29 12.43
C SER A 79 4.15 -6.45 12.63
N ALA A 80 3.11 -6.49 11.81
CA ALA A 80 2.01 -7.44 11.93
C ALA A 80 2.36 -8.78 11.28
N GLU A 81 1.88 -9.88 11.87
CA GLU A 81 2.07 -11.21 11.29
C GLU A 81 1.34 -11.38 9.95
N LYS A 82 0.17 -10.75 9.81
CA LYS A 82 -0.72 -10.89 8.65
C LYS A 82 -1.38 -9.56 8.29
N ARG A 83 -1.96 -9.52 7.10
CA ARG A 83 -2.77 -8.40 6.56
C ARG A 83 -3.78 -7.88 7.58
N LEU A 84 -3.75 -6.58 7.82
CA LEU A 84 -4.70 -5.91 8.72
C LEU A 84 -6.10 -5.82 8.07
N PRO A 85 -7.18 -6.14 8.80
CA PRO A 85 -8.54 -6.06 8.28
C PRO A 85 -9.12 -4.65 8.43
N TYR A 86 -8.84 -3.75 7.48
CA TYR A 86 -9.32 -2.35 7.53
C TYR A 86 -10.37 -1.98 6.45
N LYS A 87 -10.62 -2.86 5.48
CA LYS A 87 -11.57 -2.60 4.37
C LYS A 87 -12.97 -3.14 4.65
N GLN A 88 -13.97 -2.27 4.70
CA GLN A 88 -15.37 -2.58 5.03
C GLN A 88 -15.96 -3.64 4.09
N ARG A 89 -15.65 -3.59 2.80
CA ARG A 89 -16.18 -4.57 1.84
C ARG A 89 -15.72 -6.01 2.13
N LYS A 90 -14.67 -6.18 2.95
CA LYS A 90 -14.08 -7.47 3.30
C LYS A 90 -14.45 -7.96 4.70
N THR A 91 -15.27 -7.23 5.45
CA THR A 91 -15.67 -7.58 6.83
C THR A 91 -16.11 -9.03 6.99
N ARG A 92 -16.99 -9.54 6.11
CA ARG A 92 -17.46 -10.94 6.17
C ARG A 92 -16.34 -11.98 5.95
N SER A 93 -15.27 -11.60 5.25
CA SER A 93 -14.10 -12.45 5.05
C SER A 93 -13.13 -12.41 6.22
N TYR A 94 -13.15 -11.32 7.01
CA TYR A 94 -12.31 -11.16 8.19
C TYR A 94 -12.90 -11.87 9.40
N TRP A 95 -14.20 -11.71 9.59
CA TRP A 95 -14.94 -12.26 10.74
C TRP A 95 -16.17 -13.06 10.26
N PRO A 96 -15.97 -14.27 9.71
CA PRO A 96 -17.07 -15.07 9.15
C PRO A 96 -18.05 -15.60 10.20
N THR A 97 -17.61 -15.72 11.46
CA THR A 97 -18.36 -16.35 12.56
C THR A 97 -18.85 -15.37 13.63
N GLU A 98 -18.57 -14.07 13.50
CA GLU A 98 -18.94 -13.08 14.51
C GLU A 98 -20.34 -12.48 14.31
N ASN A 99 -20.92 -11.99 15.40
CA ASN A 99 -22.23 -11.32 15.43
C ASN A 99 -22.16 -9.99 14.63
N PRO A 100 -23.11 -9.69 13.73
CA PRO A 100 -23.08 -8.52 12.83
C PRO A 100 -22.91 -7.12 13.48
N ALA A 101 -23.10 -6.96 14.79
CA ALA A 101 -22.91 -5.68 15.49
C ALA A 101 -21.45 -5.37 15.89
N GLN A 102 -20.58 -6.37 16.07
CA GLN A 102 -19.18 -6.20 16.52
C GLN A 102 -18.19 -5.71 15.44
N PRO A 103 -18.35 -6.04 14.13
CA PRO A 103 -17.32 -5.76 13.14
C PRO A 103 -17.10 -4.28 12.81
N ALA A 104 -18.09 -3.42 13.02
CA ALA A 104 -17.94 -1.98 12.75
C ALA A 104 -17.00 -1.31 13.78
N HIS A 105 -17.13 -1.68 15.05
CA HIS A 105 -16.21 -1.23 16.10
C HIS A 105 -14.80 -1.79 15.89
N GLN A 106 -14.65 -3.08 15.56
CA GLN A 106 -13.34 -3.66 15.27
C GLN A 106 -12.63 -2.95 14.10
N LEU A 107 -13.37 -2.65 13.01
CA LEU A 107 -12.83 -1.86 11.90
C LEU A 107 -12.39 -0.47 12.33
N PHE A 108 -13.20 0.22 13.14
CA PHE A 108 -12.86 1.53 13.68
C PHE A 108 -11.57 1.47 14.49
N GLU A 109 -11.45 0.51 15.41
CA GLU A 109 -10.25 0.32 16.24
C GLU A 109 -9.00 0.04 15.39
N ILE A 110 -9.09 -0.86 14.40
CA ILE A 110 -7.98 -1.18 13.49
C ILE A 110 -7.55 0.06 12.70
N ARG A 111 -8.52 0.82 12.16
CA ARG A 111 -8.23 2.07 11.45
C ARG A 111 -7.57 3.09 12.36
N ARG A 112 -8.01 3.21 13.61
CA ARG A 112 -7.44 4.15 14.59
C ARG A 112 -5.99 3.79 14.89
N VAL A 113 -5.71 2.49 15.08
CA VAL A 113 -4.36 1.98 15.32
C VAL A 113 -3.45 2.21 14.10
N ILE A 114 -3.96 2.01 12.88
CA ILE A 114 -3.20 2.30 11.64
C ILE A 114 -2.87 3.80 11.56
N VAL A 115 -3.85 4.69 11.78
CA VAL A 115 -3.64 6.14 11.74
C VAL A 115 -2.60 6.57 12.79
N ALA A 116 -2.69 6.04 14.02
CA ALA A 116 -1.69 6.32 15.05
C ALA A 116 -0.30 5.77 14.70
N GLY A 117 -0.22 4.65 13.99
CA GLY A 117 1.05 4.12 13.46
C GLY A 117 1.65 5.03 12.39
N LEU A 118 0.83 5.50 11.45
CA LEU A 118 1.25 6.44 10.41
C LEU A 118 1.68 7.79 10.98
N ASP A 119 0.99 8.30 11.99
CA ASP A 119 1.30 9.60 12.61
C ASP A 119 2.68 9.62 13.29
N ARG A 120 3.16 8.46 13.76
CA ARG A 120 4.54 8.33 14.29
C ARG A 120 5.60 8.44 13.20
N GLU A 121 5.28 8.05 11.97
CA GLU A 121 6.18 8.14 10.82
C GLU A 121 6.05 9.47 10.09
N ILE A 122 4.84 10.04 10.06
CA ILE A 122 4.51 11.29 9.41
C ILE A 122 3.69 12.13 10.41
N PRO A 123 4.36 12.94 11.26
CA PRO A 123 3.67 13.78 12.23
C PRO A 123 2.60 14.66 11.57
N GLY A 124 1.37 14.62 12.10
CA GLY A 124 0.22 15.34 11.56
C GLY A 124 -0.68 14.48 10.64
N ALA A 125 -0.35 13.20 10.43
CA ALA A 125 -1.24 12.29 9.72
C ALA A 125 -2.60 12.14 10.45
N PHE A 126 -2.63 12.24 11.77
CA PHE A 126 -3.87 12.20 12.55
C PHE A 126 -4.83 13.34 12.20
N ASP A 127 -4.30 14.55 11.96
CA ASP A 127 -5.11 15.73 11.66
C ASP A 127 -5.79 15.63 10.28
N VAL A 128 -5.14 14.93 9.34
CA VAL A 128 -5.65 14.69 7.99
C VAL A 128 -6.56 13.46 7.93
N LEU A 129 -6.20 12.39 8.65
CA LEU A 129 -6.90 11.11 8.64
C LEU A 129 -7.95 11.04 9.76
N GLN A 130 -8.86 12.00 9.78
CA GLN A 130 -9.97 12.02 10.75
C GLN A 130 -10.88 10.81 10.54
N LEU A 131 -10.98 9.96 11.57
CA LEU A 131 -11.81 8.78 11.48
C LEU A 131 -13.30 9.17 11.40
N PRO A 132 -14.04 8.64 10.41
CA PRO A 132 -15.49 8.77 10.42
C PRO A 132 -16.10 8.00 11.61
N PRO A 133 -17.26 8.43 12.11
CA PRO A 133 -17.98 7.69 13.16
C PRO A 133 -18.36 6.28 12.66
N VAL A 134 -18.60 5.36 13.60
CA VAL A 134 -18.89 3.95 13.31
C VAL A 134 -20.16 3.81 12.45
N GLU A 135 -21.13 4.70 12.65
CA GLU A 135 -22.43 4.75 11.97
C GLU A 135 -22.38 5.53 10.64
N ALA A 136 -21.19 5.97 10.21
CA ALA A 136 -21.05 6.73 8.97
C ALA A 136 -21.57 5.95 7.75
N PRO A 137 -22.13 6.66 6.74
CA PRO A 137 -22.59 6.01 5.53
C PRO A 137 -21.41 5.35 4.77
N SER A 138 -21.71 4.27 4.04
CA SER A 138 -20.71 3.45 3.36
C SER A 138 -19.82 4.21 2.38
N TRP A 139 -20.33 5.26 1.73
CA TRP A 139 -19.54 6.11 0.84
C TRP A 139 -18.47 6.91 1.59
N GLN A 140 -18.76 7.38 2.81
CA GLN A 140 -17.82 8.12 3.63
C GLN A 140 -16.75 7.19 4.20
N LEU A 141 -17.15 5.97 4.63
CA LEU A 141 -16.22 4.92 5.03
C LEU A 141 -15.28 4.52 3.89
N LYS A 142 -15.81 4.43 2.65
CA LYS A 142 -15.01 4.16 1.45
C LYS A 142 -14.07 5.31 1.10
N ALA A 143 -14.52 6.56 1.22
CA ALA A 143 -13.67 7.72 1.01
C ALA A 143 -12.51 7.77 2.00
N PHE A 144 -12.77 7.45 3.28
CA PHE A 144 -11.72 7.29 4.29
C PHE A 144 -10.73 6.17 3.92
N GLU A 145 -11.21 5.00 3.47
CA GLU A 145 -10.32 3.92 3.00
C GLU A 145 -9.40 4.36 1.86
N ASP A 146 -9.92 5.12 0.89
CA ASP A 146 -9.13 5.61 -0.23
C ASP A 146 -8.11 6.67 0.20
N LEU A 147 -8.50 7.57 1.11
CA LEU A 147 -7.60 8.57 1.69
C LEU A 147 -6.49 7.89 2.51
N LEU A 148 -6.84 6.88 3.30
CA LEU A 148 -5.88 6.08 4.06
C LEU A 148 -4.92 5.34 3.14
N ASP A 149 -5.43 4.68 2.08
CA ASP A 149 -4.60 4.03 1.06
C ASP A 149 -3.64 5.05 0.42
N ALA A 150 -4.10 6.26 0.12
CA ALA A 150 -3.26 7.34 -0.43
C ALA A 150 -2.16 7.79 0.55
N ALA A 151 -2.48 8.00 1.82
CA ALA A 151 -1.50 8.37 2.85
C ALA A 151 -0.42 7.27 3.02
N ILE A 152 -0.82 6.00 3.01
CA ILE A 152 0.12 4.87 3.02
C ILE A 152 0.99 4.89 1.75
N CYS A 153 0.42 5.14 0.57
CA CYS A 153 1.20 5.24 -0.67
C CYS A 153 2.25 6.35 -0.58
N THR A 154 1.89 7.51 -0.04
CA THR A 154 2.82 8.62 0.20
C THR A 154 3.93 8.24 1.17
N TRP A 155 3.59 7.60 2.29
CA TRP A 155 4.56 7.11 3.26
C TRP A 155 5.55 6.13 2.64
N VAL A 156 5.08 5.17 1.83
CA VAL A 156 5.98 4.25 1.10
C VAL A 156 6.93 5.01 0.18
N GLY A 157 6.48 6.09 -0.46
CA GLY A 157 7.33 6.97 -1.26
C GLY A 157 8.43 7.64 -0.45
N ILE A 158 8.11 8.09 0.78
CA ILE A 158 9.10 8.63 1.73
C ILE A 158 10.11 7.54 2.10
N CYS A 159 9.65 6.34 2.47
CA CYS A 159 10.54 5.23 2.79
C CYS A 159 11.45 4.85 1.62
N ALA A 160 10.94 4.86 0.39
CA ALA A 160 11.75 4.58 -0.80
C ALA A 160 12.83 5.64 -1.02
N PHE A 161 12.48 6.92 -0.82
CA PHE A 161 13.43 8.03 -0.88
C PHE A 161 14.50 7.97 0.23
N GLU A 162 14.12 7.55 1.44
CA GLU A 162 15.02 7.45 2.59
C GLU A 162 15.82 6.13 2.63
N GLY A 163 15.57 5.21 1.69
CA GLY A 163 16.26 3.92 1.62
C GLY A 163 15.75 2.88 2.63
N THR A 164 14.54 3.05 3.17
CA THR A 164 13.88 2.09 4.07
C THR A 164 12.79 1.26 3.40
N ALA A 165 12.56 1.44 2.10
CA ALA A 165 11.78 0.53 1.26
C ALA A 165 12.64 -0.15 0.20
N MET A 166 12.30 -1.40 -0.11
CA MET A 166 12.97 -2.21 -1.13
C MET A 166 12.09 -2.41 -2.36
N PRO A 167 12.66 -2.40 -3.57
CA PRO A 167 11.95 -2.77 -4.78
C PRO A 167 11.86 -4.30 -4.89
N PHE A 168 10.64 -4.82 -5.04
CA PHE A 168 10.39 -6.20 -5.42
C PHE A 168 10.09 -6.25 -6.91
N GLY A 169 11.07 -6.64 -7.72
CA GLY A 169 10.95 -6.58 -9.17
C GLY A 169 12.24 -6.76 -9.94
N ASP A 170 12.24 -6.24 -11.16
CA ASP A 170 13.35 -6.26 -12.12
C ASP A 170 13.45 -4.91 -12.84
N GLU A 171 14.21 -4.84 -13.94
CA GLU A 171 14.36 -3.65 -14.78
C GLU A 171 13.03 -3.06 -15.24
N THR A 172 12.02 -3.91 -15.48
CA THR A 172 10.77 -3.55 -16.16
C THR A 172 9.68 -3.11 -15.20
N SER A 173 9.65 -3.66 -13.99
CA SER A 173 8.63 -3.34 -12.99
C SER A 173 9.12 -3.66 -11.58
N ALA A 174 8.76 -2.83 -10.61
CA ALA A 174 8.99 -3.12 -9.20
C ALA A 174 7.89 -2.57 -8.31
N ILE A 175 7.55 -3.31 -7.25
CA ILE A 175 6.67 -2.85 -6.18
C ILE A 175 7.54 -2.50 -4.98
N TRP A 176 7.48 -1.24 -4.54
CA TRP A 176 8.24 -0.76 -3.41
C TRP A 176 7.51 -1.05 -2.10
N ILE A 177 8.21 -1.69 -1.16
CA ILE A 177 7.65 -2.09 0.14
C ILE A 177 8.65 -1.74 1.26
N PRO A 178 8.25 -0.95 2.28
CA PRO A 178 9.06 -0.67 3.46
C PRO A 178 9.51 -1.95 4.15
N GLN A 179 10.63 -1.94 4.86
CA GLN A 179 11.10 -3.11 5.61
C GLN A 179 11.18 -2.77 7.10
N SER A 180 10.52 -3.56 7.95
CA SER A 180 10.44 -3.33 9.40
C SER A 180 11.82 -3.14 10.05
N ASP A 181 12.82 -3.93 9.63
CA ASP A 181 14.18 -3.88 10.18
C ASP A 181 14.91 -2.58 9.81
N LEU A 182 14.69 -2.08 8.59
CA LEU A 182 15.24 -0.81 8.13
C LEU A 182 14.57 0.38 8.84
N LEU A 183 13.25 0.32 9.01
CA LEU A 183 12.48 1.32 9.77
C LEU A 183 12.95 1.38 11.23
N ALA A 184 13.13 0.22 11.88
CA ALA A 184 13.65 0.15 13.24
C ALA A 184 15.07 0.73 13.36
N SER A 185 15.93 0.44 12.38
CA SER A 185 17.29 0.97 12.33
C SER A 185 17.32 2.50 12.14
N GLN A 186 16.37 3.07 11.39
CA GLN A 186 16.26 4.51 11.18
C GLN A 186 15.80 5.24 12.45
N ARG A 187 14.81 4.70 13.16
CA ARG A 187 14.31 5.27 14.44
C ARG A 187 15.36 5.26 15.56
N GLY A 188 16.38 4.42 15.45
CA GLY A 188 17.49 4.33 16.41
C GLY A 188 18.67 5.27 16.12
N ARG A 189 18.61 6.07 15.04
CA ARG A 189 19.66 7.07 14.75
C ARG A 189 19.43 8.34 15.59
N PRO A 190 20.48 8.88 16.22
CA PRO A 190 20.39 10.04 17.11
C PRO A 190 20.01 11.33 16.37
#